data_AF-A0A973T4R0-F1
#
_entry.id   AF-A0A973T4R0-F1
#
_cell.length_a   1.000
_cell.length_b   1.000
_cell.length_c   1.000
_cell.angle_alpha   90.00
_cell.angle_beta   90.00
_cell.angle_gamma   90.00
#
_symmetry.space_group_name_H-M   'P 1'
#
loop_
_entity.id
_entity.type
_entity.pdbx_description
1 polymer ?
#
loop_
_entity_poly.entity_id
_entity_poly.type
_entity_poly.pdbx_seq_one_letter_code
_entity_poly.pdbx_strand_id
1 'polypeptide(L)'
;MAYWQLRSRRGMSAGAGVLLALGAAACSSGSPDGLTVSGLHEKALAVPKGTLKACPLSYDVGKAAGKAKVSGSAALRPGPDSVTVDTPENSDPGSAAKQNGATFVECDYRVGRDDVTVYTVGAENGHALEIVLPIIQRDGELGRTGLESYDRTAGKAKPGTATLTSTGTVATVRLPGSGKGNVVLVVSAAPSDQNADKPAIAATQLGKVAEELAAQTRW
;
A
#
# COMPACT_ATOMS: atom_id res chain seq x y z
N MET A 1 -5.51 -31.22 -65.78
CA MET A 1 -6.45 -32.07 -65.04
C MET A 1 -7.41 -31.13 -64.31
N ALA A 2 -8.64 -30.82 -64.74
CA ALA A 2 -9.76 -31.64 -65.25
C ALA A 2 -10.78 -32.04 -64.15
N TYR A 3 -11.71 -31.10 -63.86
CA TYR A 3 -13.17 -31.22 -63.67
C TYR A 3 -13.87 -32.31 -62.81
N TRP A 4 -15.07 -31.91 -62.36
CA TRP A 4 -16.21 -32.61 -61.71
C TRP A 4 -16.15 -32.75 -60.17
N GLN A 5 -17.06 -32.19 -59.34
CA GLN A 5 -18.55 -32.06 -59.27
C GLN A 5 -19.32 -33.34 -58.92
N LEU A 6 -20.01 -33.32 -57.75
CA LEU A 6 -21.43 -33.67 -57.47
C LEU A 6 -21.66 -33.59 -55.94
N ARG A 7 -22.56 -32.75 -55.41
CA ARG A 7 -23.99 -33.03 -55.09
C ARG A 7 -24.20 -34.35 -54.32
N SER A 8 -24.94 -34.46 -53.21
CA SER A 8 -25.89 -33.55 -52.54
C SER A 8 -26.05 -34.01 -51.05
N ARG A 9 -27.02 -33.66 -50.19
CA ARG A 9 -28.42 -33.19 -50.35
C ARG A 9 -28.87 -32.32 -49.13
N ARG A 10 -30.19 -32.21 -48.90
CA ARG A 10 -30.86 -31.39 -47.88
C ARG A 10 -31.21 -32.19 -46.61
N GLY A 11 -31.26 -31.51 -45.47
CA GLY A 11 -32.01 -31.94 -44.28
C GLY A 11 -32.53 -30.72 -43.52
N MET A 12 -33.78 -30.32 -43.76
CA MET A 12 -34.46 -29.29 -42.96
C MET A 12 -35.12 -29.97 -41.76
N SER A 13 -34.97 -29.42 -40.56
CA SER A 13 -35.87 -29.69 -39.44
C SER A 13 -35.87 -28.49 -38.49
N ALA A 14 -37.06 -27.95 -38.23
CA ALA A 14 -37.26 -26.90 -37.24
C ALA A 14 -37.32 -27.53 -35.84
N GLY A 15 -36.84 -26.81 -34.82
CA GLY A 15 -36.82 -27.28 -33.43
C GLY A 15 -37.10 -26.13 -32.47
N ALA A 16 -38.18 -26.30 -31.70
CA ALA A 16 -38.77 -25.42 -30.69
C ALA A 16 -37.84 -24.42 -29.97
N GLY A 17 -38.39 -23.22 -29.70
CA GLY A 17 -37.70 -22.18 -28.94
C GLY A 17 -37.53 -22.53 -27.46
N VAL A 18 -36.41 -22.07 -26.89
CA VAL A 18 -36.16 -22.05 -25.45
C VAL A 18 -36.54 -20.67 -24.92
N LEU A 19 -37.47 -20.62 -23.98
CA LEU A 19 -37.74 -19.44 -23.17
C LEU A 19 -36.52 -19.16 -22.29
N LEU A 20 -35.66 -18.25 -22.73
CA LEU A 20 -34.62 -17.66 -21.89
C LEU A 20 -35.31 -16.78 -20.83
N ALA A 21 -35.59 -17.39 -19.67
CA ALA A 21 -35.87 -16.63 -18.48
C ALA A 21 -34.67 -15.72 -18.20
N LEU A 22 -34.87 -14.40 -18.37
CA LEU A 22 -33.96 -13.37 -17.90
C LEU A 22 -33.96 -13.40 -16.37
N GLY A 23 -33.25 -14.37 -15.82
CA GLY A 23 -32.83 -14.34 -14.43
C GLY A 23 -32.07 -13.04 -14.24
N ALA A 24 -32.67 -12.10 -13.54
CA ALA A 24 -31.99 -10.92 -13.05
C ALA A 24 -30.91 -11.41 -12.09
N ALA A 25 -29.71 -11.66 -12.65
CA ALA A 25 -28.50 -11.66 -11.88
C ALA A 25 -28.44 -10.27 -11.25
N ALA A 26 -28.89 -10.19 -10.01
CA ALA A 26 -28.52 -9.13 -9.10
C ALA A 26 -27.01 -9.26 -8.93
N CYS A 27 -26.28 -8.73 -9.90
CA CYS A 27 -24.90 -8.33 -9.73
C CYS A 27 -24.94 -7.35 -8.57
N SER A 28 -24.70 -7.88 -7.37
CA SER A 28 -24.26 -7.10 -6.23
C SER A 28 -23.02 -6.37 -6.73
N SER A 29 -23.23 -5.14 -7.17
CA SER A 29 -22.17 -4.13 -7.29
C SER A 29 -21.82 -3.71 -5.87
N GLY A 30 -21.36 -4.68 -5.08
CA GLY A 30 -20.46 -4.43 -3.98
C GLY A 30 -19.30 -3.68 -4.61
N SER A 31 -19.30 -2.36 -4.39
CA SER A 31 -18.14 -1.55 -4.73
C SER A 31 -16.97 -2.22 -4.01
N PRO A 32 -15.86 -2.53 -4.69
CA PRO A 32 -14.72 -3.17 -4.04
C PRO A 32 -14.36 -2.30 -2.83
N ASP A 33 -14.47 -2.88 -1.63
CA ASP A 33 -14.53 -2.12 -0.38
C ASP A 33 -13.41 -1.09 -0.35
N GLY A 34 -13.80 0.18 -0.39
CA GLY A 34 -12.87 1.28 -0.55
C GLY A 34 -12.02 1.40 0.69
N LEU A 35 -10.74 1.76 0.52
CA LEU A 35 -9.79 1.82 1.62
C LEU A 35 -10.34 2.60 2.83
N THR A 36 -10.53 1.94 3.98
CA THR A 36 -11.09 2.59 5.18
C THR A 36 -10.13 2.55 6.38
N VAL A 37 -10.22 3.55 7.26
CA VAL A 37 -9.49 3.52 8.55
C VAL A 37 -9.93 2.32 9.40
N SER A 38 -11.22 1.97 9.38
CA SER A 38 -11.76 0.75 10.00
C SER A 38 -11.17 -0.54 9.41
N GLY A 39 -10.99 -0.61 8.09
CA GLY A 39 -10.34 -1.74 7.42
C GLY A 39 -8.89 -1.93 7.85
N LEU A 40 -8.11 -0.83 7.91
CA LEU A 40 -6.76 -0.85 8.50
C LEU A 40 -6.77 -1.39 9.94
N HIS A 41 -7.72 -0.88 10.73
CA HIS A 41 -7.88 -1.20 12.13
C HIS A 41 -8.23 -2.68 12.37
N GLU A 42 -9.14 -3.24 11.59
CA GLU A 42 -9.47 -4.67 11.63
C GLU A 42 -8.25 -5.55 11.24
N LYS A 43 -7.48 -5.14 10.22
CA LYS A 43 -6.22 -5.85 9.87
C LYS A 43 -5.18 -5.77 11.00
N ALA A 44 -5.09 -4.64 11.68
CA ALA A 44 -4.21 -4.43 12.82
C ALA A 44 -4.61 -5.27 14.05
N LEU A 45 -5.90 -5.31 14.40
CA LEU A 45 -6.40 -6.12 15.52
C LEU A 45 -6.36 -7.64 15.25
N ALA A 46 -6.41 -8.07 13.98
CA ALA A 46 -6.28 -9.47 13.59
C ALA A 46 -4.86 -10.05 13.75
N VAL A 47 -3.87 -9.23 14.14
CA VAL A 47 -2.48 -9.62 14.30
C VAL A 47 -2.28 -10.53 15.51
N PRO A 48 -1.75 -11.76 15.34
CA PRO A 48 -1.45 -12.64 16.46
C PRO A 48 -0.37 -12.05 17.38
N LYS A 49 -0.53 -12.21 18.70
CA LYS A 49 0.51 -11.87 19.68
C LYS A 49 1.72 -12.81 19.51
N GLY A 50 2.90 -12.25 19.26
CA GLY A 50 4.16 -12.98 19.11
C GLY A 50 4.95 -12.55 17.87
N THR A 51 6.01 -13.27 17.52
CA THR A 51 6.85 -12.96 16.36
C THR A 51 6.11 -13.21 15.05
N LEU A 52 5.92 -12.16 14.26
CA LEU A 52 5.19 -12.19 13.00
C LEU A 52 6.13 -12.60 11.85
N LYS A 53 5.62 -13.47 10.97
CA LYS A 53 6.34 -13.93 9.77
C LYS A 53 5.93 -13.20 8.48
N ALA A 54 4.95 -12.31 8.59
CA ALA A 54 4.40 -11.52 7.49
C ALA A 54 3.83 -10.21 8.03
N CYS A 55 3.88 -9.15 7.23
CA CYS A 55 3.11 -7.94 7.47
C CYS A 55 1.60 -8.25 7.36
N PRO A 56 0.72 -7.73 8.24
CA PRO A 56 -0.73 -7.97 8.17
C PRO A 56 -1.40 -7.31 6.96
N LEU A 57 -0.76 -6.27 6.43
CA LEU A 57 -1.11 -5.68 5.15
C LEU A 57 -0.34 -6.45 4.07
N SER A 58 -1.08 -7.05 3.13
CA SER A 58 -0.56 -7.98 2.11
C SER A 58 0.28 -7.31 1.00
N TYR A 59 1.23 -6.47 1.40
CA TYR A 59 2.16 -5.77 0.52
C TYR A 59 3.19 -6.73 -0.09
N ASP A 60 3.17 -6.82 -1.41
CA ASP A 60 4.19 -7.43 -2.24
C ASP A 60 5.28 -6.38 -2.55
N VAL A 61 6.17 -6.19 -1.56
CA VAL A 61 7.32 -5.28 -1.67
C VAL A 61 8.29 -5.75 -2.76
N GLY A 62 8.42 -7.06 -3.00
CA GLY A 62 9.26 -7.60 -4.07
C GLY A 62 8.79 -7.20 -5.46
N LYS A 63 7.48 -7.26 -5.71
CA LYS A 63 6.87 -6.79 -6.96
C LYS A 63 6.91 -5.28 -7.11
N ALA A 64 6.73 -4.52 -6.03
CA ALA A 64 6.90 -3.06 -6.05
C ALA A 64 8.36 -2.66 -6.39
N ALA A 65 9.33 -3.25 -5.70
CA ALA A 65 10.77 -3.09 -5.93
C ALA A 65 11.16 -3.47 -7.37
N GLY A 66 10.69 -4.63 -7.86
CA GLY A 66 10.95 -5.09 -9.22
C GLY A 66 10.40 -4.15 -10.30
N LYS A 67 9.19 -3.62 -10.13
CA LYS A 67 8.63 -2.58 -11.02
C LYS A 67 9.41 -1.26 -10.97
N ALA A 68 9.89 -0.88 -9.78
CA ALA A 68 10.78 0.26 -9.58
C ALA A 68 12.24 0.01 -10.03
N LYS A 69 12.54 -1.18 -10.56
CA LYS A 69 13.88 -1.63 -11.01
C LYS A 69 14.93 -1.59 -9.91
N VAL A 70 14.52 -1.73 -8.65
CA VAL A 70 15.44 -1.92 -7.52
C VAL A 70 16.10 -3.30 -7.67
N SER A 71 17.41 -3.36 -7.43
CA SER A 71 18.20 -4.59 -7.60
C SER A 71 18.25 -5.41 -6.32
N GLY A 72 18.21 -6.74 -6.47
CA GLY A 72 18.20 -7.69 -5.35
C GLY A 72 16.80 -8.20 -5.01
N SER A 73 16.70 -9.04 -3.98
CA SER A 73 15.44 -9.55 -3.45
C SER A 73 14.82 -8.58 -2.44
N ALA A 74 13.50 -8.71 -2.22
CA ALA A 74 12.82 -8.13 -1.07
C ALA A 74 12.31 -9.24 -0.16
N ALA A 75 12.47 -9.09 1.15
CA ALA A 75 11.91 -9.99 2.16
C ALA A 75 11.61 -9.19 3.43
N LEU A 76 10.63 -9.65 4.23
CA LEU A 76 10.44 -9.11 5.59
C LEU A 76 11.72 -9.32 6.40
N ARG A 77 12.14 -8.32 7.17
CA ARG A 77 13.31 -8.40 8.04
C ARG A 77 13.09 -9.50 9.10
N PRO A 78 14.08 -10.35 9.42
CA PRO A 78 13.92 -11.33 10.49
C PRO A 78 14.06 -10.64 11.87
N GLY A 79 13.06 -10.78 12.73
CA GLY A 79 13.10 -10.24 14.10
C GLY A 79 11.72 -10.19 14.75
N PRO A 80 11.63 -10.04 16.09
CA PRO A 80 10.37 -9.77 16.77
C PRO A 80 9.80 -8.40 16.40
N ASP A 81 10.66 -7.41 16.14
CA ASP A 81 10.28 -6.00 15.95
C ASP A 81 10.07 -5.62 14.47
N SER A 82 10.17 -6.59 13.54
CA SER A 82 10.03 -6.33 12.10
C SER A 82 8.61 -6.05 11.63
N VAL A 83 7.63 -6.19 12.53
CA VAL A 83 6.24 -5.76 12.32
C VAL A 83 5.73 -5.20 13.65
N THR A 84 5.41 -3.91 13.67
CA THR A 84 4.87 -3.20 14.84
C THR A 84 3.47 -2.68 14.53
N VAL A 85 2.56 -2.79 15.49
CA VAL A 85 1.16 -2.38 15.35
C VAL A 85 0.69 -1.63 16.59
N ASP A 86 0.28 -0.39 16.39
CA ASP A 86 -0.29 0.51 17.41
C ASP A 86 -1.72 0.90 17.01
N THR A 87 -2.66 0.76 17.93
CA THR A 87 -4.10 0.96 17.75
C THR A 87 -4.69 1.72 18.94
N PRO A 88 -5.80 2.46 18.79
CA PRO A 88 -6.35 3.25 19.88
C PRO A 88 -6.68 2.44 21.15
N GLU A 89 -6.82 1.12 21.10
CA GLU A 89 -7.07 0.26 22.26
C GLU A 89 -5.78 -0.04 23.01
N ASN A 90 -4.66 -0.27 22.31
CA ASN A 90 -3.39 -0.68 22.90
C ASN A 90 -2.43 0.49 23.18
N SER A 91 -2.65 1.68 22.59
CA SER A 91 -1.82 2.87 22.86
C SER A 91 -2.08 3.52 24.23
N ASP A 92 -1.03 4.17 24.73
CA ASP A 92 -1.02 4.96 25.95
C ASP A 92 -2.04 6.12 25.96
N PRO A 93 -2.61 6.47 27.13
CA PRO A 93 -3.41 7.67 27.30
C PRO A 93 -2.64 8.93 26.86
N GLY A 94 -3.20 9.66 25.89
CA GLY A 94 -2.59 10.86 25.35
C GLY A 94 -1.64 10.65 24.17
N SER A 95 -1.43 9.42 23.69
CA SER A 95 -0.72 9.19 22.42
C SER A 95 -1.48 9.77 21.22
N ALA A 96 -0.78 10.01 20.10
CA ALA A 96 -1.43 10.45 18.87
C ALA A 96 -2.47 9.44 18.35
N ALA A 97 -2.20 8.13 18.49
CA ALA A 97 -3.14 7.07 18.15
C ALA A 97 -4.42 7.13 19.02
N LYS A 98 -4.28 7.30 20.33
CA LYS A 98 -5.40 7.44 21.28
C LYS A 98 -6.24 8.69 21.02
N GLN A 99 -5.59 9.83 20.79
CA GLN A 99 -6.27 11.12 20.60
C GLN A 99 -7.00 11.23 19.26
N ASN A 100 -6.43 10.68 18.19
CA ASN A 100 -6.95 10.84 16.83
C ASN A 100 -7.82 9.66 16.36
N GLY A 101 -7.87 8.57 17.13
CA GLY A 101 -8.42 7.30 16.65
C GLY A 101 -7.60 6.80 15.46
N ALA A 102 -6.27 6.76 15.62
CA ALA A 102 -5.36 6.37 14.56
C ALA A 102 -4.78 4.96 14.77
N THR A 103 -4.70 4.22 13.68
CA THR A 103 -4.06 2.91 13.60
C THR A 103 -2.77 3.04 12.79
N PHE A 104 -1.72 2.40 13.28
CA PHE A 104 -0.38 2.45 12.74
C PHE A 104 0.12 1.01 12.53
N VAL A 105 0.52 0.69 11.29
CA VAL A 105 1.16 -0.58 10.94
C VAL A 105 2.52 -0.26 10.33
N GLU A 106 3.58 -0.73 10.98
CA GLU A 106 4.96 -0.66 10.54
C GLU A 106 5.44 -2.05 10.17
N CYS A 107 6.07 -2.18 9.01
CA CYS A 107 6.63 -3.44 8.52
C CYS A 107 8.00 -3.19 7.90
N ASP A 108 9.03 -3.85 8.44
CA ASP A 108 10.41 -3.75 7.99
C ASP A 108 10.76 -4.79 6.94
N TYR A 109 11.41 -4.36 5.88
CA TYR A 109 11.87 -5.23 4.79
C TYR A 109 13.35 -5.01 4.52
N ARG A 110 14.07 -6.09 4.19
CA ARG A 110 15.34 -5.98 3.48
C ARG A 110 15.02 -5.91 1.99
N VAL A 111 15.48 -4.88 1.28
CA VAL A 111 15.32 -4.73 -0.16
C VAL A 111 16.69 -4.49 -0.79
N GLY A 112 17.27 -5.52 -1.40
CA GLY A 112 18.63 -5.47 -1.92
C GLY A 112 19.67 -5.26 -0.81
N ARG A 113 20.20 -4.04 -0.71
CA ARG A 113 21.21 -3.63 0.29
C ARG A 113 20.68 -2.64 1.34
N ASP A 114 19.39 -2.32 1.28
CA ASP A 114 18.77 -1.32 2.14
C ASP A 114 17.69 -1.95 3.02
N ASP A 115 17.54 -1.41 4.22
CA ASP A 115 16.37 -1.65 5.05
C ASP A 115 15.29 -0.63 4.66
N VAL A 116 14.12 -1.13 4.32
CA VAL A 116 12.96 -0.36 3.86
C VAL A 116 11.84 -0.57 4.86
N THR A 117 11.47 0.49 5.57
CA THR A 117 10.36 0.47 6.52
C THR A 117 9.11 1.02 5.84
N VAL A 118 8.03 0.24 5.86
CA VAL A 118 6.74 0.60 5.30
C VAL A 118 5.76 0.89 6.43
N TYR A 119 5.37 2.15 6.56
CA TYR A 119 4.35 2.61 7.50
C TYR A 119 3.03 2.80 6.77
N THR A 120 1.95 2.22 7.27
CA THR A 120 0.58 2.52 6.87
C THR A 120 -0.17 3.08 8.06
N VAL A 121 -0.64 4.31 7.94
CA VAL A 121 -1.27 5.05 9.05
C VAL A 121 -2.61 5.59 8.60
N GLY A 122 -3.66 5.20 9.31
CA GLY A 122 -5.02 5.70 9.12
C GLY A 122 -5.47 6.41 10.37
N ALA A 123 -6.07 7.58 10.23
CA ALA A 123 -6.59 8.38 11.35
C ALA A 123 -8.04 8.74 11.11
N GLU A 124 -8.92 8.43 12.07
CA GLU A 124 -10.32 8.81 12.00
C GLU A 124 -10.53 10.34 12.09
N ASN A 125 -9.70 11.00 12.90
CA ASN A 125 -9.77 12.43 13.19
C ASN A 125 -8.38 13.05 12.90
N GLY A 126 -8.35 14.34 12.53
CA GLY A 126 -7.11 15.00 12.11
C GLY A 126 -6.55 14.47 10.78
N HIS A 127 -5.25 14.70 10.53
CA HIS A 127 -4.57 14.21 9.34
C HIS A 127 -3.55 13.11 9.70
N ALA A 128 -3.66 11.94 9.08
CA ALA A 128 -2.72 10.83 9.29
C ALA A 128 -1.29 11.21 8.89
N LEU A 129 -1.12 12.17 7.96
CA LEU A 129 0.17 12.77 7.63
C LEU A 129 0.81 13.47 8.84
N GLU A 130 0.05 14.27 9.59
CA GLU A 130 0.56 15.03 10.75
C GLU A 130 1.09 14.09 11.84
N ILE A 131 0.44 12.94 12.02
CA ILE A 131 0.84 11.88 12.97
C ILE A 131 2.22 11.30 12.61
N VAL A 132 2.55 11.18 11.32
CA VAL A 132 3.83 10.62 10.83
C VAL A 132 4.91 11.66 10.56
N LEU A 133 4.64 12.97 10.70
CA LEU A 133 5.65 14.01 10.49
C LEU A 133 6.93 13.81 11.33
N PRO A 134 6.90 13.38 12.61
CA PRO A 134 8.13 13.11 13.37
C PRO A 134 9.00 12.00 12.77
N ILE A 135 8.39 10.98 12.17
CA ILE A 135 9.09 9.87 11.49
C ILE A 135 9.69 10.37 10.18
N ILE A 136 8.91 11.09 9.37
CA ILE A 136 9.38 11.73 8.13
C ILE A 136 10.51 12.71 8.42
N GLN A 137 10.46 13.42 9.55
CA GLN A 137 11.52 14.32 9.97
C GLN A 137 12.82 13.59 10.29
N ARG A 138 12.73 12.51 11.09
CA ARG A 138 13.85 11.66 11.48
C ARG A 138 14.50 11.01 10.26
N ASP A 139 13.71 10.26 9.49
CA ASP A 139 14.19 9.42 8.37
C ASP A 139 14.52 10.25 7.11
N GLY A 140 13.86 11.40 6.96
CA GLY A 140 14.13 12.38 5.91
C GLY A 140 15.26 13.35 6.25
N GLU A 141 15.83 13.30 7.46
CA GLU A 141 16.81 14.24 8.01
C GLU A 141 16.39 15.72 7.86
N LEU A 142 15.09 16.00 8.05
CA LEU A 142 14.53 17.32 7.77
C LEU A 142 14.69 18.28 8.95
N GLY A 143 15.36 19.42 8.70
CA GLY A 143 15.20 20.60 9.55
C GLY A 143 13.77 21.16 9.50
N ARG A 144 13.36 21.93 10.51
CA ARG A 144 11.98 22.44 10.69
C ARG A 144 11.34 23.00 9.42
N THR A 145 12.01 23.92 8.73
CA THR A 145 11.50 24.54 7.48
C THR A 145 11.40 23.54 6.31
N GLY A 146 12.27 22.53 6.28
CA GLY A 146 12.18 21.42 5.33
C GLY A 146 10.93 20.58 5.58
N LEU A 147 10.66 20.24 6.85
CA LEU A 147 9.45 19.50 7.26
C LEU A 147 8.16 20.29 6.96
N GLU A 148 8.12 21.58 7.32
CA GLU A 148 7.00 22.48 7.01
C GLU A 148 6.72 22.57 5.49
N SER A 149 7.77 22.57 4.67
CA SER A 149 7.63 22.60 3.20
C SER A 149 7.22 21.23 2.63
N TYR A 150 7.70 20.15 3.24
CA TYR A 150 7.32 18.79 2.88
C TYR A 150 5.85 18.54 3.16
N ASP A 151 5.39 18.82 4.39
CA ASP A 151 4.00 18.66 4.83
C ASP A 151 3.01 19.36 3.88
N ARG A 152 3.22 20.66 3.62
CA ARG A 152 2.40 21.43 2.67
C ARG A 152 2.36 20.84 1.26
N THR A 153 3.41 20.12 0.85
CA THR A 153 3.50 19.49 -0.47
C THR A 153 2.79 18.13 -0.47
N ALA A 154 3.11 17.27 0.49
CA ALA A 154 2.54 15.94 0.65
C ALA A 154 1.02 15.99 0.94
N GLY A 155 0.56 16.91 1.79
CA GLY A 155 -0.86 17.13 2.07
C GLY A 155 -1.67 17.59 0.85
N LYS A 156 -1.03 18.23 -0.13
CA LYS A 156 -1.65 18.67 -1.40
C LYS A 156 -1.45 17.68 -2.56
N ALA A 157 -0.61 16.66 -2.39
CA ALA A 157 -0.39 15.63 -3.41
C ALA A 157 -1.69 14.88 -3.75
N LYS A 158 -1.82 14.44 -5.00
CA LYS A 158 -2.95 13.61 -5.41
C LYS A 158 -2.83 12.22 -4.77
N PRO A 159 -3.95 11.57 -4.39
CA PRO A 159 -3.91 10.19 -3.94
C PRO A 159 -3.23 9.28 -4.96
N GLY A 160 -2.45 8.31 -4.47
CA GLY A 160 -1.65 7.40 -5.30
C GLY A 160 -0.38 7.99 -5.92
N THR A 161 -0.07 9.27 -5.72
CA THR A 161 1.19 9.92 -6.18
C THR A 161 2.16 10.08 -5.01
N ALA A 162 3.44 9.71 -5.20
CA ALA A 162 4.46 9.85 -4.17
C ALA A 162 4.98 11.29 -4.04
N THR A 163 5.21 11.72 -2.79
CA THR A 163 5.97 12.94 -2.44
C THR A 163 7.26 12.54 -1.73
N LEU A 164 8.40 12.89 -2.32
CA LEU A 164 9.73 12.57 -1.79
C LEU A 164 10.26 13.70 -0.90
N THR A 165 10.97 13.37 0.17
CA THR A 165 11.76 14.33 0.94
C THR A 165 12.91 14.88 0.08
N SER A 166 13.48 16.03 0.45
CA SER A 166 14.60 16.64 -0.28
C SER A 166 15.87 15.77 -0.29
N THR A 167 16.02 14.88 0.70
CA THR A 167 17.06 13.85 0.80
C THR A 167 16.76 12.63 -0.06
N GLY A 168 15.48 12.38 -0.40
CA GLY A 168 15.05 11.25 -1.20
C GLY A 168 14.98 9.92 -0.46
N THR A 169 15.19 9.90 0.86
CA THR A 169 15.16 8.72 1.74
C THR A 169 13.75 8.34 2.21
N VAL A 170 12.77 9.23 2.06
CA VAL A 170 11.38 8.99 2.45
C VAL A 170 10.42 9.40 1.34
N ALA A 171 9.46 8.52 1.03
CA ALA A 171 8.35 8.75 0.11
C ALA A 171 7.01 8.59 0.83
N THR A 172 6.13 9.60 0.77
CA THR A 172 4.76 9.50 1.29
C THR A 172 3.75 9.51 0.15
N VAL A 173 2.76 8.63 0.21
CA VAL A 173 1.62 8.56 -0.70
C VAL A 173 0.34 8.69 0.12
N ARG A 174 -0.52 9.65 -0.25
CA ARG A 174 -1.91 9.68 0.25
C ARG A 174 -2.68 8.54 -0.42
N LEU A 175 -3.33 7.68 0.36
CA LEU A 175 -4.11 6.58 -0.20
C LEU A 175 -5.54 7.03 -0.54
N PRO A 176 -6.20 6.46 -1.57
CA PRO A 176 -7.56 6.82 -1.96
C PRO A 176 -8.58 6.22 -0.98
N GLY A 177 -8.73 6.87 0.16
CA GLY A 177 -9.66 6.46 1.22
C GLY A 177 -11.14 6.67 0.87
N SER A 178 -12.01 5.85 1.46
CA SER A 178 -13.45 6.03 1.52
C SER A 178 -13.93 6.13 2.97
N GLY A 179 -15.08 6.76 3.21
CA GLY A 179 -15.60 6.96 4.56
C GLY A 179 -14.95 8.10 5.35
N LYS A 180 -14.97 8.00 6.69
CA LYS A 180 -14.40 8.99 7.62
C LYS A 180 -12.89 8.78 7.76
N GLY A 181 -12.17 9.89 7.95
CA GLY A 181 -10.73 9.88 8.21
C GLY A 181 -9.90 9.93 6.93
N ASN A 182 -8.61 9.64 7.06
CA ASN A 182 -7.69 9.56 5.94
C ASN A 182 -6.54 8.60 6.24
N VAL A 183 -5.90 8.10 5.19
CA VAL A 183 -4.82 7.11 5.28
C VAL A 183 -3.62 7.55 4.43
N VAL A 184 -2.43 7.40 4.98
CA VAL A 184 -1.15 7.59 4.30
C VAL A 184 -0.31 6.33 4.34
N LEU A 185 0.45 6.12 3.26
CA LEU A 185 1.55 5.19 3.19
C LEU A 185 2.85 5.99 3.22
N VAL A 186 3.77 5.67 4.13
CA VAL A 186 5.14 6.22 4.14
C VAL A 186 6.10 5.07 3.90
N VAL A 187 7.03 5.23 2.97
CA VAL A 187 8.13 4.29 2.72
C VAL A 187 9.43 5.01 3.00
N SER A 188 10.16 4.51 3.99
CA SER A 188 11.47 4.99 4.42
C SER A 188 12.54 4.01 3.95
N ALA A 189 13.71 4.50 3.53
CA ALA A 189 14.84 3.66 3.13
C ALA A 189 16.14 4.13 3.80
N ALA A 190 16.78 3.22 4.51
CA ALA A 190 18.08 3.40 5.14
C ALA A 190 19.06 2.32 4.63
N PRO A 191 20.36 2.63 4.51
CA PRO A 191 21.35 1.62 4.17
C PRO A 191 21.46 0.56 5.28
N SER A 192 21.53 -0.71 4.91
CA SER A 192 21.73 -1.81 5.87
C SER A 192 23.17 -1.95 6.37
N ASP A 193 24.12 -1.35 5.66
CA ASP A 193 25.51 -1.23 6.10
C ASP A 193 25.65 0.09 6.86
N GLN A 194 26.00 0.01 8.15
CA GLN A 194 26.17 1.19 9.02
C GLN A 194 27.34 2.10 8.59
N ASN A 195 28.19 1.65 7.66
CA ASN A 195 29.28 2.44 7.08
C ASN A 195 28.90 3.18 5.79
N ALA A 196 27.66 3.00 5.30
CA ALA A 196 27.18 3.69 4.10
C ALA A 196 26.36 4.92 4.50
N ASP A 197 26.72 6.09 3.96
CA ASP A 197 26.05 7.36 4.28
C ASP A 197 24.61 7.45 3.74
N LYS A 198 24.24 6.61 2.76
CA LYS A 198 22.98 6.70 1.99
C LYS A 198 22.49 5.34 1.49
N PRO A 199 21.16 5.14 1.34
CA PRO A 199 20.62 3.93 0.74
C PRO A 199 21.04 3.78 -0.73
N ALA A 200 21.12 2.54 -1.20
CA ALA A 200 21.41 2.19 -2.58
C ALA A 200 20.21 2.38 -3.53
N ILE A 201 18.98 2.32 -3.01
CA ILE A 201 17.74 2.69 -3.70
C ILE A 201 17.78 4.19 -3.99
N ALA A 202 17.75 4.56 -5.28
CA ALA A 202 17.66 5.97 -5.66
C ALA A 202 16.28 6.55 -5.34
N ALA A 203 16.21 7.86 -5.03
CA ALA A 203 14.98 8.56 -4.66
C ALA A 203 13.80 8.33 -5.64
N THR A 204 14.08 8.32 -6.95
CA THR A 204 13.08 8.04 -8.00
C THR A 204 12.56 6.60 -7.96
N GLN A 205 13.39 5.64 -7.54
CA GLN A 205 12.98 4.26 -7.33
C GLN A 205 12.15 4.14 -6.05
N LEU A 206 12.55 4.80 -4.95
CA LEU A 206 11.79 4.81 -3.70
C LEU A 206 10.38 5.37 -3.89
N GLY A 207 10.26 6.51 -4.58
CA GLY A 207 8.96 7.08 -4.95
C GLY A 207 8.13 6.09 -5.75
N LYS A 208 8.74 5.38 -6.71
CA LYS A 208 8.05 4.37 -7.51
C LYS A 208 7.65 3.12 -6.70
N VAL A 209 8.45 2.69 -5.72
CA VAL A 209 8.08 1.63 -4.77
C VAL A 209 6.84 2.05 -3.98
N ALA A 210 6.81 3.27 -3.44
CA ALA A 210 5.67 3.77 -2.67
C ALA A 210 4.38 3.84 -3.51
N GLU A 211 4.44 4.31 -4.76
CA GLU A 211 3.29 4.28 -5.68
C GLU A 211 2.81 2.85 -5.98
N GLU A 212 3.71 1.91 -6.21
CA GLU A 212 3.37 0.53 -6.52
C GLU A 212 2.87 -0.25 -5.31
N LEU A 213 3.22 0.16 -4.09
CA LEU A 213 2.62 -0.33 -2.83
C LEU A 213 1.23 0.29 -2.61
N ALA A 214 1.07 1.59 -2.84
CA ALA A 214 -0.23 2.26 -2.79
C ALA A 214 -1.23 1.67 -3.81
N ALA A 215 -0.77 1.20 -4.97
CA ALA A 215 -1.61 0.51 -5.95
C ALA A 215 -2.07 -0.90 -5.51
N GLN A 216 -1.51 -1.46 -4.43
CA GLN A 216 -1.86 -2.78 -3.89
C GLN A 216 -2.91 -2.71 -2.77
N THR A 217 -3.14 -1.55 -2.16
CA THR A 217 -4.03 -1.43 -0.99
C THR A 217 -5.49 -1.71 -1.37
N ARG A 218 -6.05 -2.77 -0.79
CA ARG A 218 -7.42 -3.26 -0.98
C ARG A 218 -7.88 -3.92 0.33
N TRP A 219 -8.37 -3.11 1.26
CA TRP A 219 -8.79 -3.51 2.61
C TRP A 219 -9.62 -2.41 3.26
#